data_AF-A0A6N8BCT5-F1
#
_entry.id   AF-A0A6N8BCT5-F1
#
_cell.length_a   1.000
_cell.length_b   1.000
_cell.length_c   1.000
_cell.angle_alpha   90.00
_cell.angle_beta   90.00
_cell.angle_gamma   90.00
#
_symmetry.space_group_name_H-M   'P 1'
#
loop_
_entity.id
_entity.type
_entity.pdbx_description
1 polymer ?
#
loop_
_entity_poly.entity_id
_entity_poly.type
_entity_poly.pdbx_seq_one_letter_code
_entity_poly.pdbx_strand_id
1 'polypeptide(L)'
;MEWVKLQTMYDSEEKALKIASIVATTESRLANEPRGPQYEVETTIEQVEDKWQVSWRKVFVGTNNGCGGCQSCQEKSPEQTKGNGKVIPFRKPSV
;
A
#
# COMPACT_ATOMS: atom_id res chain seq x y z
N MET A 1 -8.52 0.24 20.53
CA MET A 1 -8.22 -0.82 19.54
C MET A 1 -7.57 -1.98 20.26
N GLU A 2 -8.03 -3.19 19.99
CA GLU A 2 -7.65 -4.41 20.71
C GLU A 2 -6.42 -5.06 20.05
N TRP A 3 -5.59 -5.73 20.85
CA TRP A 3 -4.47 -6.52 20.35
C TRP A 3 -4.99 -7.85 19.78
N VAL A 4 -4.61 -8.16 18.55
CA VAL A 4 -4.93 -9.41 17.88
C VAL A 4 -3.78 -10.38 18.07
N LYS A 5 -4.05 -11.52 18.72
CA LYS A 5 -3.08 -12.61 18.86
C LYS A 5 -3.09 -13.49 17.62
N LEU A 6 -1.91 -13.80 17.08
CA LEU A 6 -1.81 -14.85 16.07
C LEU A 6 -2.16 -16.20 16.68
N GLN A 7 -2.93 -17.02 15.96
CA GLN A 7 -3.32 -18.35 16.44
C GLN A 7 -2.12 -19.28 16.64
N THR A 8 -1.06 -19.07 15.86
CA THR A 8 0.16 -19.88 15.92
C THR A 8 1.16 -19.28 16.91
N MET A 9 1.64 -20.12 17.82
CA MET A 9 2.79 -19.84 18.68
C MET A 9 4.07 -20.43 18.07
N TYR A 10 5.23 -19.86 18.41
CA TYR A 10 6.51 -20.22 17.80
C TYR A 10 7.50 -20.74 18.84
N ASP A 11 8.31 -21.74 18.45
CA ASP A 11 9.26 -22.38 19.36
C ASP A 11 10.56 -21.59 19.54
N SER A 12 10.81 -20.54 18.73
CA SER A 12 11.98 -19.67 18.88
C SER A 12 11.64 -18.20 18.75
N GLU A 13 12.36 -17.38 19.52
CA GLU A 13 12.23 -15.92 19.51
C GLU A 13 12.55 -15.35 18.11
N GLU A 14 13.63 -15.83 17.49
CA GLU A 14 14.03 -15.39 16.15
C GLU A 14 12.92 -15.62 15.11
N LYS A 15 12.23 -16.76 15.20
CA LYS A 15 11.09 -17.06 14.31
C LYS A 15 9.92 -16.14 14.63
N ALA A 16 9.61 -15.90 15.90
CA ALA A 16 8.56 -14.97 16.30
C ALA A 16 8.85 -13.54 15.82
N LEU A 17 10.09 -13.06 15.94
CA LEU A 17 10.54 -11.75 15.46
C LEU A 17 10.38 -11.62 13.95
N LYS A 18 10.77 -12.64 13.20
CA LYS A 18 10.60 -12.67 11.74
C LYS A 18 9.13 -12.61 11.35
N ILE A 19 8.26 -13.35 12.05
CA ILE A 19 6.82 -13.30 11.80
C ILE A 19 6.23 -11.95 12.17
N ALA A 20 6.62 -11.36 13.30
CA ALA A 20 6.17 -10.03 13.70
C ALA A 20 6.51 -8.98 12.62
N SER A 21 7.73 -9.02 12.06
CA SER A 21 8.13 -8.13 10.97
C SER A 21 7.30 -8.34 9.69
N ILE A 22 7.00 -9.59 9.34
CA ILE A 22 6.11 -9.91 8.20
C ILE A 22 4.73 -9.32 8.45
N VAL A 23 4.15 -9.58 9.62
CA VAL A 23 2.82 -9.09 10.01
C VAL A 23 2.75 -7.57 10.00
N ALA A 24 3.75 -6.89 10.57
CA ALA A 24 3.83 -5.43 10.55
C ALA A 24 3.77 -4.88 9.11
N THR A 25 4.50 -5.51 8.19
CA THR A 25 4.56 -5.08 6.79
C THR A 25 3.28 -5.43 6.03
N THR A 26 2.77 -6.65 6.17
CA THR A 26 1.59 -7.12 5.42
C THR A 26 0.33 -6.43 5.89
N GLU A 27 0.11 -6.34 7.20
CA GLU A 27 -1.07 -5.69 7.76
C GLU A 27 -1.06 -4.18 7.52
N SER A 28 0.11 -3.54 7.56
CA SER A 28 0.21 -2.12 7.19
C SER A 28 -0.20 -1.92 5.73
N ARG A 29 0.28 -2.76 4.80
CA ARG A 29 -0.12 -2.67 3.39
C ARG A 29 -1.60 -2.94 3.14
N LEU A 30 -2.23 -3.81 3.92
CA LEU A 30 -3.65 -4.13 3.81
C LEU A 30 -4.55 -3.09 4.48
N ALA A 31 -4.07 -2.44 5.55
CA ALA A 31 -4.83 -1.44 6.28
C ALA A 31 -4.82 -0.07 5.58
N ASN A 32 -3.79 0.23 4.79
CA ASN A 32 -3.61 1.52 4.14
C ASN A 32 -4.24 1.58 2.76
N GLU A 33 -5.08 2.58 2.53
CA GLU A 33 -5.66 2.86 1.22
C GLU A 33 -4.89 3.99 0.49
N PRO A 34 -4.68 3.93 -0.84
CA PRO A 34 -3.97 5.01 -1.56
C PRO A 34 -4.60 6.40 -1.42
N ARG A 35 -5.92 6.45 -1.21
CA ARG A 35 -6.69 7.67 -0.89
C ARG A 35 -7.69 7.30 0.19
N GLY A 36 -7.33 7.51 1.44
CA GLY A 36 -8.16 7.12 2.57
C GLY A 36 -7.39 7.05 3.89
N PRO A 37 -8.04 6.48 4.93
CA PRO A 37 -7.44 6.26 6.23
C PRO A 37 -6.09 5.53 6.13
N GLN A 38 -5.14 5.99 6.94
CA GLN A 38 -3.83 5.41 7.11
C GLN A 38 -3.69 4.85 8.52
N TYR A 39 -3.06 3.69 8.61
CA TYR A 39 -2.77 2.98 9.83
C TYR A 39 -1.32 2.51 9.84
N GLU A 40 -0.70 2.63 10.99
CA GLU A 40 0.50 1.88 11.34
C GLU A 40 0.11 0.58 12.02
N VAL A 41 1.05 -0.37 12.03
CA VAL A 41 0.89 -1.66 12.71
C VAL A 41 1.98 -1.81 13.74
N GLU A 42 1.56 -1.93 14.99
CA GLU A 42 2.44 -2.29 16.08
C GLU A 42 2.38 -3.79 16.31
N THR A 43 3.53 -4.39 16.62
CA THR A 43 3.64 -5.81 16.94
C THR A 43 4.37 -5.99 18.26
N THR A 44 3.88 -6.92 19.08
CA THR A 44 4.52 -7.33 20.32
C THR A 44 4.77 -8.83 20.31
N ILE A 45 5.79 -9.23 21.05
CA ILE A 45 6.20 -10.62 21.19
C ILE A 45 6.32 -10.86 22.69
N GLU A 46 5.62 -11.88 23.16
CA GLU A 46 5.62 -12.27 24.56
C GLU A 46 5.94 -13.75 24.66
N GLN A 47 6.83 -14.10 25.60
CA GLN A 47 7.06 -15.49 25.94
C GLN A 47 5.90 -15.97 26.83
N VAL A 48 5.24 -17.03 26.40
CA VAL A 48 4.16 -17.69 27.13
C VAL A 48 4.57 -19.15 27.29
N GLU A 49 4.85 -19.55 28.53
CA GLU A 49 5.45 -20.86 28.84
C GLU A 49 6.78 -21.04 28.08
N ASP A 50 6.86 -22.07 27.23
CA ASP A 50 8.04 -22.39 26.42
C ASP A 50 7.92 -21.94 24.96
N LYS A 51 6.93 -21.10 24.65
CA LYS A 51 6.68 -20.62 23.28
C LYS A 51 6.57 -19.10 23.22
N TRP A 52 6.65 -18.60 22.00
CA TRP A 52 6.59 -17.19 21.68
C TRP A 52 5.25 -16.86 21.00
N GLN A 53 4.47 -16.00 21.65
CA GLN A 53 3.21 -15.48 21.15
C GLN A 53 3.44 -14.13 20.47
N VAL A 54 2.99 -14.02 19.22
CA VAL A 54 3.01 -12.74 18.49
C VAL A 54 1.62 -12.12 18.56
N SER A 55 1.56 -10.84 18.88
CA SER A 55 0.34 -10.03 18.86
C SER A 55 0.56 -8.78 18.03
N TRP A 56 -0.50 -8.23 17.46
CA TRP A 56 -0.41 -7.00 16.67
C TRP A 56 -1.66 -6.14 16.83
N ARG A 57 -1.55 -4.85 16.53
CA ARG A 57 -2.71 -3.96 16.46
C ARG A 57 -2.53 -2.88 15.40
N LYS A 58 -3.66 -2.38 14.89
CA LYS A 58 -3.69 -1.20 14.03
C LYS A 58 -3.69 0.06 14.88
N VAL A 59 -2.95 1.07 14.44
CA VAL A 59 -2.91 2.40 15.04
C VAL A 59 -3.23 3.40 13.94
N PHE A 60 -4.35 4.11 14.09
CA PHE A 60 -4.72 5.13 13.10
C PHE A 60 -3.73 6.29 13.17
N VAL A 61 -3.15 6.64 12.03
CA VAL A 61 -2.15 7.72 11.93
C VAL A 61 -2.65 8.95 11.17
N GLY A 62 -3.73 8.82 10.41
CA GLY A 62 -4.34 9.95 9.71
C GLY A 62 -5.06 9.52 8.45
N THR A 63 -5.41 10.47 7.59
CA THR A 63 -6.04 10.20 6.30
C THR A 63 -5.18 10.77 5.20
N ASN A 64 -4.82 9.93 4.23
CA ASN A 64 -4.14 10.36 3.03
C ASN A 64 -5.20 10.76 1.99
N ASN A 65 -5.34 12.05 1.71
CA ASN A 65 -6.29 12.55 0.71
C ASN A 65 -5.77 12.38 -0.74
N GLY A 66 -4.59 11.77 -0.93
CA GLY A 66 -3.91 11.64 -2.21
C GLY A 66 -3.13 12.89 -2.62
N CYS A 67 -2.56 12.86 -3.82
CA CYS A 67 -1.91 14.02 -4.42
C CYS A 67 -2.95 15.13 -4.68
N GLY A 68 -2.74 16.32 -4.12
CA GLY A 68 -3.59 17.52 -4.28
C GLY A 68 -3.57 18.15 -5.68
N GLY A 69 -3.53 17.33 -6.73
CA GLY A 69 -3.39 17.74 -8.13
C GLY A 69 -1.96 17.51 -8.63
N CYS A 70 -1.81 16.74 -9.71
CA CYS A 70 -0.53 16.71 -10.40
C CYS A 70 -0.37 18.04 -11.15
N GLN A 71 0.79 18.70 -11.02
CA GLN A 71 1.12 19.84 -11.87
C GLN A 71 1.28 19.45 -13.36
N SER A 72 1.20 18.16 -13.72
CA SER A 72 1.17 17.71 -15.11
C SER A 72 -0.19 17.88 -15.78
N CYS A 73 -1.28 18.03 -15.01
CA CYS A 73 -2.57 18.45 -15.54
C CYS A 73 -2.67 19.98 -15.47
N GLN A 74 -1.72 20.70 -16.06
CA GLN A 74 -2.05 22.07 -16.44
C GLN A 74 -3.19 21.98 -17.46
N GLU A 75 -4.33 22.60 -17.13
CA GLU A 75 -5.40 22.96 -18.05
C GLU A 75 -4.90 23.96 -19.09
N LYS A 76 -3.91 23.57 -19.88
CA LYS A 76 -3.68 24.17 -21.17
C LYS A 76 -4.18 23.15 -22.16
N SER A 77 -5.47 23.25 -22.47
CA SER A 77 -5.98 22.80 -23.76
C SER A 77 -4.94 23.21 -24.80
N PRO A 78 -4.33 22.28 -25.56
CA PRO A 78 -3.33 22.65 -26.53
C PRO A 78 -3.95 23.70 -27.44
N GLU A 79 -3.32 24.87 -27.49
CA GLU A 79 -3.72 25.93 -28.40
C GLU A 79 -3.79 25.29 -29.79
N GLN A 80 -4.97 25.32 -30.41
CA GLN A 80 -5.22 24.66 -31.67
C GLN A 80 -4.30 25.28 -32.72
N THR A 81 -3.11 24.71 -32.88
CA THR A 81 -2.11 25.18 -33.82
C THR A 81 -2.69 24.89 -35.20
N LYS A 82 -3.21 25.93 -35.83
CA LYS A 82 -3.74 25.86 -37.19
C LYS A 82 -2.63 25.36 -38.11
N GLY A 83 -2.70 24.07 -38.44
CA GLY A 83 -2.07 23.49 -39.62
C GLY A 83 -0.61 23.12 -39.46
N ASN A 84 -0.33 21.92 -38.92
CA ASN A 84 0.79 21.07 -39.38
C ASN A 84 0.73 19.60 -38.86
N GLY A 85 -0.46 19.11 -38.47
CA GLY A 85 -0.65 17.68 -38.25
C GLY A 85 -0.70 16.93 -39.59
N LYS A 86 0.40 16.27 -39.98
CA LYS A 86 0.42 15.44 -41.19
C LYS A 86 -0.34 14.15 -40.93
N VAL A 87 -1.56 14.04 -41.46
CA VAL A 87 -2.33 12.79 -41.47
C VAL A 87 -1.64 11.80 -42.41
N ILE A 88 -1.21 10.64 -41.89
CA ILE A 88 -0.67 9.54 -42.69
C ILE A 88 -1.80 8.56 -42.96
N PRO A 89 -2.34 8.47 -44.19
CA PRO A 89 -3.40 7.51 -44.49
C PRO A 89 -2.85 6.09 -44.51
N PHE A 90 -3.61 5.16 -43.92
CA PHE A 90 -3.31 3.73 -44.04
C PHE A 90 -3.47 3.28 -45.49
N ARG A 91 -2.44 2.63 -46.05
CA ARG A 91 -2.56 1.97 -47.36
C ARG A 91 -3.51 0.78 -47.21
N LYS A 92 -4.62 0.78 -47.95
CA LYS A 92 -5.49 -0.40 -48.05
C LYS A 92 -4.69 -1.53 -48.74
N PRO A 93 -4.80 -2.79 -48.27
CA PRO A 93 -4.23 -3.92 -48.99
C PRO A 93 -4.92 -4.04 -50.35
N SER A 94 -4.13 -4.18 -51.42
CA SER A 94 -4.64 -4.59 -52.72
C SER A 94 -5.04 -6.07 -52.62
N VAL A 95 -6.29 -6.38 -52.97
CA VAL A 95 -6.77 -7.76 -53.13
C VAL A 95 -6.21 -8.34 -54.43
#